data_AF-A0AAI8T062-F1
#
_entry.id   AF-A0AAI8T062-F1
#
_cell.length_a   1.000
_cell.length_b   1.000
_cell.length_c   1.000
_cell.angle_alpha   90.00
_cell.angle_beta   90.00
_cell.angle_gamma   90.00
#
_symmetry.space_group_name_H-M   'P 1'
#
loop_
_entity.id
_entity.type
_entity.pdbx_description
1 polymer ?
#
loop_
_entity_poly.entity_id
_entity_poly.type
_entity_poly.pdbx_seq_one_letter_code
_entity_poly.pdbx_strand_id
1 'polypeptide(L)'
;METAAPTGIGNGGKEKSTRTSTLSGMTPQARWASANPQAVWAHQALRSALNRGLVIQEPCEECGALDAEAHHPDYDRPMHVRWFCRLHHKREHRRLRCEATG
;
A
#
# COMPACT_ATOMS: atom_id res chain seq x y z
N MET A 1 0.30 -17.33 45.14
CA MET A 1 1.34 -17.03 44.14
C MET A 1 1.90 -18.37 43.67
N GLU A 2 1.13 -19.07 42.83
CA GLU A 2 1.32 -19.24 41.36
C GLU A 2 2.08 -20.58 41.12
N THR A 3 1.36 -21.68 40.81
CA THR A 3 1.20 -22.33 39.47
C THR A 3 2.53 -22.84 38.89
N ALA A 4 2.70 -23.97 38.18
CA ALA A 4 1.98 -25.20 37.87
C ALA A 4 3.05 -26.15 37.25
N ALA A 5 2.77 -27.45 37.17
CA ALA A 5 3.71 -28.49 36.69
C ALA A 5 4.08 -28.39 35.18
N PRO A 6 5.23 -28.93 34.74
CA PRO A 6 5.55 -29.12 33.33
C PRO A 6 5.03 -30.47 32.81
N THR A 7 4.17 -30.44 31.80
CA THR A 7 3.82 -31.61 30.97
C THR A 7 4.45 -31.41 29.60
N GLY A 8 5.30 -32.35 29.19
CA GLY A 8 5.88 -32.36 27.84
C GLY A 8 4.86 -32.75 26.76
N ILE A 9 5.32 -32.77 25.50
CA ILE A 9 5.02 -33.73 24.40
C ILE A 9 5.32 -33.05 23.04
N GLY A 10 6.11 -33.74 22.19
CA GLY A 10 5.82 -33.80 20.76
C GLY A 10 6.88 -33.29 19.78
N ASN A 11 7.68 -34.22 19.25
CA ASN A 11 8.42 -34.08 17.99
C ASN A 11 7.47 -34.00 16.78
N GLY A 12 7.91 -33.35 15.69
CA GLY A 12 7.18 -33.42 14.44
C GLY A 12 7.79 -32.66 13.28
N GLY A 13 9.03 -32.99 12.90
CA GLY A 13 9.51 -32.71 11.55
C GLY A 13 8.56 -33.36 10.53
N LYS A 14 8.06 -32.58 9.58
CA LYS A 14 7.41 -33.10 8.38
C LYS A 14 8.04 -32.46 7.16
N GLU A 15 9.03 -33.15 6.63
CA GLU A 15 9.36 -33.12 5.22
C GLU A 15 8.12 -33.60 4.44
N LYS A 16 7.62 -32.81 3.50
CA LYS A 16 6.69 -33.27 2.47
C LYS A 16 7.03 -32.66 1.13
N SER A 17 7.65 -33.50 0.31
CA SER A 17 7.64 -33.49 -1.15
C SER A 17 6.25 -33.24 -1.73
N THR A 18 6.12 -32.36 -2.72
CA THR A 18 5.61 -32.64 -4.09
C THR A 18 5.31 -31.35 -4.85
N ARG A 19 5.62 -31.39 -6.14
CA ARG A 19 5.58 -30.29 -7.12
C ARG A 19 4.15 -29.93 -7.49
N THR A 20 3.83 -28.63 -7.50
CA THR A 20 3.09 -27.84 -8.54
C THR A 20 2.69 -26.50 -7.89
N SER A 21 3.53 -25.47 -8.04
CA SER A 21 3.29 -24.13 -7.47
C SER A 21 2.82 -23.18 -8.57
N THR A 22 1.51 -23.06 -8.72
CA THR A 22 0.89 -22.07 -9.61
C THR A 22 -0.09 -21.21 -8.82
N LEU A 23 0.39 -20.04 -8.38
CA LEU A 23 -0.33 -18.77 -8.21
C LEU A 23 -1.61 -18.69 -7.31
N SER A 24 -2.00 -19.72 -6.57
CA SER A 24 -3.29 -19.73 -5.85
C SER A 24 -3.31 -19.02 -4.47
N GLY A 25 -2.37 -18.11 -4.18
CA GLY A 25 -2.22 -17.50 -2.84
C GLY A 25 -1.88 -16.01 -2.77
N MET A 26 -1.79 -15.30 -3.89
CA MET A 26 -1.45 -13.87 -3.86
C MET A 26 -2.66 -13.00 -3.50
N THR A 27 -2.49 -12.09 -2.53
CA THR A 27 -3.48 -11.07 -2.21
C THR A 27 -3.67 -10.11 -3.40
N PRO A 28 -4.84 -9.45 -3.54
CA PRO A 28 -5.05 -8.44 -4.58
C PRO A 28 -3.98 -7.34 -4.57
N GLN A 29 -3.51 -6.95 -3.38
CA GLN A 29 -2.44 -5.97 -3.22
C GLN A 29 -1.11 -6.47 -3.78
N ALA A 30 -0.76 -7.74 -3.51
CA ALA A 30 0.45 -8.36 -4.07
C ALA A 30 0.38 -8.44 -5.61
N ARG A 31 -0.80 -8.78 -6.16
CA ARG A 31 -1.01 -8.77 -7.62
C ARG A 31 -0.85 -7.37 -8.22
N TRP A 32 -1.45 -6.35 -7.59
CA TRP A 32 -1.31 -4.96 -8.04
C TRP A 32 0.14 -4.49 -7.97
N ALA A 33 0.85 -4.80 -6.88
CA ALA A 33 2.25 -4.42 -6.70
C ALA A 33 3.15 -5.05 -7.78
N SER A 34 2.97 -6.35 -8.07
CA SER A 34 3.71 -7.03 -9.14
C SER A 34 3.40 -6.49 -10.52
N ALA A 35 2.15 -6.08 -10.78
CA ALA A 35 1.73 -5.52 -12.06
C ALA A 35 2.09 -4.03 -12.23
N ASN A 36 2.36 -3.29 -11.15
CA ASN A 36 2.58 -1.84 -11.17
C ASN A 36 3.88 -1.47 -10.42
N PRO A 37 5.05 -1.96 -10.85
CA PRO A 37 6.31 -1.73 -10.14
C PRO A 37 6.68 -0.24 -10.06
N GLN A 38 6.34 0.55 -11.07
CA GLN A 38 6.58 2.01 -11.07
C GLN A 38 5.74 2.72 -10.00
N ALA A 39 4.45 2.39 -9.89
CA ALA A 39 3.59 2.97 -8.86
C ALA A 39 4.06 2.59 -7.45
N VAL A 40 4.49 1.33 -7.27
CA VAL A 40 5.11 0.87 -6.02
C VAL A 40 6.37 1.67 -5.69
N TRP A 41 7.27 1.83 -6.66
CA TRP A 41 8.48 2.63 -6.49
C TRP A 41 8.14 4.07 -6.11
N ALA A 42 7.16 4.68 -6.78
CA ALA A 42 6.78 6.06 -6.53
C ALA A 42 6.23 6.27 -5.11
N HIS A 43 5.37 5.37 -4.63
CA HIS A 43 4.88 5.39 -3.26
C HIS A 43 6.01 5.24 -2.24
N GLN A 44 6.99 4.36 -2.50
CA GLN A 44 8.13 4.16 -1.60
C GLN A 44 9.09 5.37 -1.59
N ALA A 45 9.29 5.99 -2.75
CA ALA A 45 10.07 7.22 -2.88
C ALA A 45 9.41 8.38 -2.13
N LEU A 46 8.10 8.58 -2.29
CA LEU A 46 7.35 9.59 -1.53
C LEU A 46 7.43 9.36 -0.02
N ARG A 47 7.21 8.11 0.43
CA ARG A 47 7.31 7.76 1.86
C ARG A 47 8.69 8.07 2.42
N SER A 48 9.74 7.77 1.65
CA SER A 48 11.11 8.11 2.03
C SER A 48 11.34 9.62 2.10
N ALA A 49 10.76 10.38 1.17
CA ALA A 49 10.85 11.84 1.16
C ALA A 49 10.13 12.48 2.36
N LEU A 50 8.93 12.00 2.70
CA LEU A 50 8.17 12.41 3.90
C LEU A 50 8.97 12.14 5.17
N ASN A 51 9.51 10.93 5.32
CA ASN A 51 10.32 10.56 6.49
C ASN A 51 11.60 11.41 6.63
N ARG A 52 12.13 11.89 5.51
CA ARG A 52 13.33 12.75 5.48
C ARG A 52 12.99 14.24 5.58
N GLY A 53 11.70 14.61 5.62
CA GLY A 53 11.25 16.00 5.60
C GLY A 53 11.52 16.73 4.27
N LEU A 54 11.79 16.00 3.19
CA LEU A 54 11.98 16.56 1.84
C LEU A 54 10.64 16.93 1.19
N VAL A 55 9.59 16.23 1.59
CA VAL A 55 8.20 16.56 1.28
C VAL A 55 7.49 16.73 2.60
N ILE A 56 6.67 17.77 2.71
CA ILE A 56 5.80 18.01 3.86
C ILE A 56 4.38 17.62 3.43
N GLN A 57 3.67 16.92 4.31
CA GLN A 57 2.28 16.59 4.10
C GLN A 57 1.43 17.85 4.27
N GLU A 58 0.69 18.21 3.21
CA GLU A 58 -0.21 19.35 3.24
C GLU A 58 -1.66 18.89 3.50
N PRO A 59 -2.53 19.79 3.99
CA PRO A 59 -3.95 19.53 4.08
C PRO A 59 -4.59 19.32 2.71
N CYS A 60 -5.82 18.82 2.70
CA CYS A 60 -6.60 18.62 1.48
C CYS A 60 -6.73 19.94 0.70
N GLU A 61 -6.36 19.93 -0.57
CA GLU A 61 -6.44 21.12 -1.44
C GLU A 61 -7.86 21.64 -1.66
N GLU A 62 -8.89 20.78 -1.56
CA GLU A 62 -10.29 21.18 -1.75
C GLU A 62 -10.96 21.70 -0.47
N CYS A 63 -10.68 21.10 0.70
CA CYS A 63 -11.43 21.40 1.93
C CYS A 63 -10.58 21.66 3.17
N GLY A 64 -9.25 21.64 3.07
CA GLY A 64 -8.35 21.93 4.17
C GLY A 64 -8.28 20.84 5.25
N ALA A 65 -8.91 19.68 5.05
CA ALA A 65 -8.88 18.60 6.03
C ALA A 65 -7.45 18.02 6.18
N LEU A 66 -7.02 17.78 7.43
CA LEU A 66 -5.66 17.35 7.75
C LEU A 66 -5.41 15.86 7.47
N ASP A 67 -6.47 15.06 7.28
CA ASP A 67 -6.40 13.64 6.95
C ASP A 67 -6.19 13.40 5.44
N ALA A 68 -5.32 14.21 4.83
CA ALA A 68 -5.07 14.18 3.40
C ALA A 68 -4.14 13.02 3.02
N GLU A 69 -4.49 12.33 1.94
CA GLU A 69 -3.68 11.30 1.30
C GLU A 69 -3.00 11.89 0.06
N ALA A 70 -1.82 11.37 -0.26
CA ALA A 70 -1.11 11.76 -1.47
C ALA A 70 -1.75 11.12 -2.71
N HIS A 71 -2.18 11.98 -3.64
CA HIS A 71 -2.61 11.60 -4.96
C HIS A 71 -1.47 11.80 -5.95
N HIS A 72 -1.13 10.76 -6.70
CA HIS A 72 -0.09 10.80 -7.73
C HIS A 72 -0.72 11.07 -9.10
N PRO A 73 -0.68 12.31 -9.62
CA PRO A 73 -1.12 12.60 -10.98
C PRO A 73 -0.16 12.03 -12.03
N ASP A 74 1.11 11.90 -11.67
CA ASP A 74 2.18 11.37 -12.51
C ASP A 74 3.12 10.51 -11.63
N TYR A 75 3.19 9.22 -11.92
CA TYR A 75 4.02 8.27 -11.18
C TYR A 75 5.53 8.39 -11.52
N ASP A 76 5.91 9.06 -12.61
CA ASP A 76 7.32 9.36 -12.93
C ASP A 76 7.91 10.44 -12.01
N ARG A 77 7.04 11.20 -11.34
CA ARG A 77 7.40 12.31 -10.44
C ARG A 77 6.90 12.02 -9.03
N PRO A 78 7.54 11.13 -8.28
CA PRO A 78 6.98 10.58 -7.03
C PRO A 78 6.81 11.60 -5.91
N MET A 79 7.61 12.67 -5.90
CA MET A 79 7.50 13.76 -4.92
C MET A 79 6.48 14.82 -5.33
N HIS A 80 6.02 14.80 -6.59
CA HIS A 80 5.03 15.73 -7.11
C HIS A 80 3.63 15.14 -6.94
N VAL A 81 3.13 15.25 -5.71
CA VAL A 81 1.81 14.76 -5.32
C VAL A 81 0.87 15.91 -5.00
N ARG A 82 -0.42 15.65 -5.14
CA ARG A 82 -1.49 16.52 -4.65
C ARG A 82 -2.07 15.94 -3.38
N TRP A 83 -2.55 16.78 -2.48
CA TRP A 83 -3.06 16.33 -1.19
C TRP A 83 -4.59 16.38 -1.15
N PHE A 84 -5.22 15.22 -0.94
CA PHE A 84 -6.68 15.13 -0.88
C PHE A 84 -7.14 14.26 0.28
N CYS A 85 -8.12 14.72 1.05
CA CYS A 85 -8.79 13.85 2.01
C CYS A 85 -9.47 12.69 1.27
N ARG A 86 -9.75 11.60 1.97
CA ARG A 86 -10.32 10.38 1.39
C ARG A 86 -11.56 10.60 0.51
N LEU A 87 -12.39 11.61 0.84
CA LEU A 87 -13.57 11.97 0.05
C LEU A 87 -13.20 12.58 -1.31
N HIS A 88 -12.34 13.60 -1.31
CA HIS A 88 -11.89 14.28 -2.53
C HIS A 88 -10.97 13.39 -3.35
N HIS A 89 -10.16 12.55 -2.71
CA HIS A 89 -9.30 11.59 -3.39
C HIS A 89 -10.11 10.58 -4.23
N LYS A 90 -11.21 10.05 -3.67
CA LYS A 90 -12.13 9.18 -4.42
C LYS A 90 -12.89 9.92 -5.51
N ARG A 91 -13.26 11.19 -5.28
CA ARG A 91 -13.90 12.04 -6.29
C ARG A 91 -12.99 12.22 -7.49
N GLU A 92 -11.71 12.53 -7.26
CA GLU A 92 -10.73 12.71 -8.32
C GLU A 92 -10.48 11.42 -9.10
N HIS A 93 -10.32 10.28 -8.42
CA HIS A 93 -10.25 8.99 -9.10
C HIS A 93 -11.50 8.67 -9.93
N ARG A 94 -12.69 9.07 -9.48
CA ARG A 94 -13.93 8.91 -10.26
C ARG A 94 -13.92 9.81 -11.50
N ARG A 95 -13.47 11.05 -11.36
CA ARG A 95 -13.32 12.01 -12.47
C ARG A 95 -12.40 11.42 -13.55
N LEU A 96 -11.21 10.96 -13.15
CA LEU A 96 -10.21 10.37 -14.05
C LEU A 96 -10.65 9.02 -14.64
N ARG A 97 -11.36 8.18 -13.87
CA ARG A 97 -11.93 6.92 -14.38
C ARG A 97 -13.03 7.15 -15.42
N CYS A 98 -13.77 8.26 -15.32
CA CYS A 98 -14.76 8.66 -16.33
C CYS A 98 -14.11 9.27 -17.58
N GLU A 99 -12.91 9.84 -17.50
CA GLU A 99 -12.17 10.36 -18.66
C GLU A 99 -11.44 9.27 -19.46
N ALA A 100 -11.49 8.00 -19.03
CA ALA A 100 -10.96 6.84 -19.77
C ALA A 100 -12.04 6.06 -20.57
N THR A 101 -13.22 6.64 -20.76
CA THR A 101 -14.28 6.10 -21.63
C THR A 101 -15.04 7.24 -22.27
N GLY A 102 -14.41 7.85 -23.28
CA GLY A 102 -15.00 8.78 -24.23
C GLY A 102 -14.38 8.53 -25.59
#